data_AF-A0A9J6RRG8-F1
#
_entry.id   AF-A0A9J6RRG8-F1
#
_cell.length_a   1.000
_cell.length_b   1.000
_cell.length_c   1.000
_cell.angle_alpha   90.00
_cell.angle_beta   90.00
_cell.angle_gamma   90.00
#
_symmetry.space_group_name_H-M   'P 1'
#
loop_
_entity.id
_entity.type
_entity.pdbx_description
1 polymer ?
#
loop_
_entity_poly.entity_id
_entity_poly.type
_entity_poly.pdbx_seq_one_letter_code
_entity_poly.pdbx_strand_id
1 'polypeptide(L)'
;MAWVNGYGYGKSLDLPHKNIFLVNDTLQGLRLLRSGRIDCFIDDLTDTNVTTKQMGLNVDDFHFEVINHRHLYPIFTNNARGKKLMAIYEEAMKAMVKSGELFRLYQTVDLNYREILDSSVAGLIYTEPAQAQ
;
A
#
# COMPACT_ATOMS: atom_id res chain seq x y z
N MET A 1 4.31 15.98 12.23
CA MET A 1 4.07 14.86 11.29
C MET A 1 3.02 13.93 11.87
N ALA A 2 2.20 13.31 11.02
CA ALA A 2 1.22 12.31 11.42
C ALA A 2 1.23 11.08 10.51
N TRP A 3 0.73 9.95 11.03
CA TRP A 3 0.39 8.75 10.27
C TRP A 3 -0.67 7.90 10.99
N VAL A 4 -1.27 6.95 10.29
CA VAL A 4 -2.28 6.04 10.85
C VAL A 4 -1.68 5.14 11.94
N ASN A 5 -2.35 5.08 13.09
CA ASN A 5 -1.91 4.25 14.21
C ASN A 5 -1.77 2.79 13.78
N GLY A 6 -0.69 2.13 14.21
CA GLY A 6 -0.37 0.75 13.85
C GLY A 6 0.57 0.57 12.66
N TYR A 7 0.81 1.61 11.85
CA TYR A 7 1.70 1.48 10.68
C TYR A 7 3.19 1.49 11.02
N GLY A 8 3.56 2.04 12.18
CA GLY A 8 4.93 1.96 12.70
C GLY A 8 5.97 2.67 11.82
N TYR A 9 5.59 3.71 11.08
CA TYR A 9 6.50 4.43 10.19
C TYR A 9 7.71 5.03 10.90
N GLY A 10 7.57 5.51 12.14
CA GLY A 10 8.70 6.06 12.89
C GLY A 10 9.89 5.10 13.01
N LYS A 11 9.63 3.82 13.33
CA LYS A 11 10.68 2.79 13.41
C LYS A 11 11.18 2.40 12.02
N SER A 12 10.26 2.28 11.08
CA SER A 12 10.56 1.63 9.81
C SER A 12 11.18 2.58 8.77
N LEU A 13 10.92 3.88 8.88
CA LEU A 13 11.51 4.94 8.05
C LEU A 13 12.64 5.69 8.76
N ASP A 14 13.08 5.21 9.93
CA ASP A 14 14.12 5.82 10.77
C ASP A 14 13.95 7.33 10.95
N LEU A 15 12.70 7.75 11.24
CA LEU A 15 12.37 9.17 11.22
C LEU A 15 12.81 9.84 12.53
N PRO A 16 13.60 10.93 12.47
CA PRO A 16 14.09 11.60 13.66
C PRO A 16 12.97 12.44 14.28
N HIS A 17 12.24 11.93 15.27
CA HIS A 17 11.04 12.62 15.75
C HIS A 17 10.91 12.78 17.26
N LYS A 18 10.47 14.00 17.65
CA LYS A 18 9.99 14.35 19.00
C LYS A 18 8.47 14.55 19.07
N ASN A 19 7.79 14.87 17.96
CA ASN A 19 6.34 15.16 17.93
C ASN A 19 5.64 14.42 16.77
N ILE A 20 5.09 13.24 17.04
CA ILE A 20 4.30 12.42 16.11
C ILE A 20 2.84 12.43 16.55
N PHE A 21 1.92 12.69 15.62
CA PHE A 21 0.49 12.55 15.82
C PHE A 21 0.00 11.23 15.21
N LEU A 22 -0.57 10.35 16.02
CA LEU A 22 -1.20 9.14 15.53
C LEU A 22 -2.67 9.44 15.23
N VAL A 23 -3.09 9.17 14.00
CA VAL A 23 -4.49 9.31 13.56
C VAL A 23 -5.15 7.94 13.44
N ASN A 24 -6.48 7.91 13.42
CA ASN A 24 -7.26 6.68 13.32
C ASN A 24 -7.36 6.15 11.87
N ASP A 25 -7.36 7.06 10.89
CA ASP A 25 -7.53 6.74 9.48
C ASP A 25 -6.97 7.84 8.56
N THR A 26 -6.85 7.53 7.27
CA THR A 26 -6.40 8.42 6.19
C THR A 26 -7.23 9.71 6.13
N LEU A 27 -8.55 9.60 6.31
CA LEU A 27 -9.49 10.71 6.27
C LEU A 27 -9.17 11.77 7.34
N GLN A 28 -8.90 11.33 8.57
CA GLN A 28 -8.50 12.20 9.66
C GLN A 28 -7.15 12.86 9.37
N GLY A 29 -6.18 12.12 8.87
CA GLY A 29 -4.86 12.64 8.47
C GLY A 29 -4.97 13.77 7.45
N LEU A 30 -5.68 13.52 6.34
CA LEU A 30 -5.88 14.51 5.27
C LEU A 30 -6.64 15.75 5.76
N ARG A 31 -7.64 15.59 6.65
CA ARG A 31 -8.36 16.74 7.24
C ARG A 31 -7.45 17.62 8.10
N LEU A 32 -6.59 17.00 8.92
CA LEU A 32 -5.64 17.73 9.75
C LEU A 32 -4.63 18.49 8.89
N LEU A 33 -4.10 17.83 7.85
CA LEU A 33 -3.17 18.43 6.88
C LEU A 33 -3.81 19.65 6.20
N ARG A 34 -5.01 19.48 5.63
CA ARG A 34 -5.75 20.58 4.98
C ARG A 34 -6.04 21.75 5.92
N SER A 35 -6.26 21.49 7.20
CA SER A 35 -6.51 22.53 8.21
C SER A 35 -5.24 23.22 8.74
N GLY A 36 -4.04 22.79 8.30
CA GLY A 36 -2.76 23.31 8.80
C GLY A 36 -2.42 22.88 10.23
N ARG A 37 -3.10 21.86 10.77
CA ARG A 37 -2.83 21.34 12.14
C ARG A 37 -1.61 20.42 12.19
N ILE A 38 -1.21 19.89 11.04
CA ILE A 38 0.01 19.11 10.85
C ILE A 38 0.67 19.55 9.54
N ASP A 39 1.99 19.50 9.50
CA ASP A 39 2.76 19.93 8.31
C ASP A 39 2.92 18.80 7.28
N CYS A 40 2.82 17.55 7.72
CA CYS A 40 3.05 16.36 6.91
C CYS A 40 2.24 15.19 7.44
N PHE A 41 1.67 14.42 6.50
CA PHE A 41 0.95 13.17 6.74
C PHE A 41 1.59 12.07 5.87
N ILE A 42 1.94 10.94 6.48
CA ILE A 42 2.49 9.77 5.78
C ILE A 42 1.44 8.66 5.80
N ASP A 43 1.15 8.09 4.64
CA ASP A 43 0.20 7.00 4.46
C ASP A 43 0.53 6.15 3.22
N ASP A 44 -0.20 5.05 3.00
CA ASP A 44 -0.16 4.30 1.75
C ASP A 44 -0.73 5.14 0.59
N LEU A 45 -0.09 5.05 -0.57
CA LEU A 45 -0.49 5.81 -1.76
C LEU A 45 -1.89 5.39 -2.26
N THR A 46 -2.22 4.10 -2.17
CA THR A 46 -3.54 3.57 -2.57
C THR A 46 -4.62 4.12 -1.67
N ASP A 47 -4.42 4.04 -0.35
CA ASP A 47 -5.40 4.52 0.64
C ASP A 47 -5.60 6.04 0.52
N THR A 48 -4.51 6.77 0.31
CA THR A 48 -4.56 8.22 0.04
C THR A 48 -5.36 8.54 -1.22
N ASN A 49 -5.09 7.85 -2.34
CA ASN A 49 -5.80 8.06 -3.61
C ASN A 49 -7.29 7.69 -3.53
N VAL A 50 -7.62 6.59 -2.84
CA VAL A 50 -9.02 6.18 -2.64
C VAL A 50 -9.74 7.21 -1.78
N THR A 51 -9.11 7.64 -0.68
CA THR A 51 -9.73 8.59 0.27
C THR A 51 -9.92 9.97 -0.36
N THR A 52 -8.93 10.51 -1.07
CA THR A 52 -9.05 11.82 -1.75
C THR A 52 -10.19 11.81 -2.78
N LYS A 53 -10.29 10.74 -3.59
CA LYS A 53 -11.40 10.54 -4.54
C LYS A 53 -12.75 10.50 -3.83
N GLN A 54 -12.89 9.70 -2.77
CA GLN A 54 -14.15 9.58 -2.02
C GLN A 54 -14.59 10.89 -1.38
N MET A 55 -13.65 11.70 -0.92
CA MET A 55 -13.94 12.98 -0.29
C MET A 55 -14.22 14.12 -1.28
N GLY A 56 -13.94 13.93 -2.58
CA GLY A 56 -13.92 15.02 -3.54
C GLY A 56 -12.89 16.10 -3.18
N LEU A 57 -11.77 15.71 -2.55
CA LEU A 57 -10.68 16.65 -2.27
C LEU A 57 -10.00 17.03 -3.58
N ASN A 58 -9.67 18.31 -3.72
CA ASN A 58 -8.82 18.76 -4.81
C ASN A 58 -7.38 18.30 -4.52
N VAL A 59 -6.86 17.43 -5.38
CA VAL A 59 -5.49 16.90 -5.22
C VAL A 59 -4.44 18.00 -5.37
N ASP A 60 -4.75 19.08 -6.10
CA ASP A 60 -3.86 20.23 -6.28
C ASP A 60 -3.66 21.04 -4.98
N ASP A 61 -4.51 20.83 -3.97
CA ASP A 61 -4.34 21.43 -2.64
C ASP A 61 -3.20 20.77 -1.84
N PHE A 62 -2.65 19.66 -2.34
CA PHE A 62 -1.65 18.84 -1.67
C PHE A 62 -0.43 18.60 -2.55
N HIS A 63 0.72 18.40 -1.89
CA HIS A 63 1.91 17.87 -2.52
C HIS A 63 2.08 16.41 -2.11
N PHE A 64 2.19 15.51 -3.09
CA PHE A 64 2.41 14.08 -2.88
C PHE A 64 3.83 13.69 -3.27
N GLU A 65 4.54 13.02 -2.37
CA GLU A 65 5.89 12.50 -2.60
C GLU A 65 5.97 11.05 -2.10
N VAL A 66 6.48 10.15 -2.95
CA VAL A 66 6.74 8.76 -2.58
C VAL A 66 8.11 8.68 -1.91
N ILE A 67 8.12 8.45 -0.60
CA ILE A 67 9.36 8.41 0.19
C ILE A 67 9.91 6.99 0.41
N ASN A 68 9.12 5.94 0.13
CA ASN A 68 9.54 4.55 0.24
C ASN A 68 8.62 3.60 -0.52
N HIS A 69 9.17 2.50 -1.05
CA HIS A 69 8.42 1.38 -1.60
C HIS A 69 8.59 0.15 -0.70
N ARG A 70 7.50 -0.57 -0.44
CA ARG A 70 7.53 -1.76 0.41
C ARG A 70 6.64 -2.86 -0.12
N HIS A 71 7.16 -4.08 -0.09
CA HIS A 71 6.34 -5.26 -0.27
C HIS A 71 5.74 -5.66 1.07
N LEU A 72 4.41 -5.69 1.12
CA LEU A 72 3.66 -6.18 2.27
C LEU A 72 3.29 -7.64 2.05
N TYR A 73 3.37 -8.42 3.12
CA TYR A 73 3.05 -9.84 3.11
C TYR A 73 2.11 -10.17 4.27
N PRO A 74 1.10 -11.04 4.07
CA PRO A 74 0.30 -11.54 5.18
C PRO A 74 1.18 -12.22 6.22
N ILE A 75 0.91 -11.94 7.50
CA ILE A 75 1.62 -12.57 8.62
C ILE A 75 0.83 -13.80 9.06
N PHE A 76 1.52 -14.94 9.14
CA PHE A 76 0.97 -16.19 9.67
C PHE A 76 1.57 -16.49 11.05
N THR A 77 0.80 -17.16 11.90
CA THR A 77 1.31 -17.59 13.22
C THR A 77 2.48 -18.57 13.07
N ASN A 78 3.52 -18.44 13.89
CA ASN A 78 4.68 -19.32 13.83
C ASN A 78 4.44 -20.66 14.59
N ASN A 79 3.48 -21.44 14.09
CA ASN A 79 3.19 -22.79 14.58
C ASN A 79 2.80 -23.71 13.40
N ALA A 80 2.57 -25.00 13.67
CA ALA A 80 2.25 -25.97 12.62
C ALA A 80 1.02 -25.58 11.79
N ARG A 81 -0.01 -25.03 12.44
CA ARG A 81 -1.24 -24.57 11.77
C ARG A 81 -0.96 -23.36 10.87
N GLY A 82 -0.22 -22.37 11.37
CA GLY A 82 0.11 -21.17 10.60
C GLY A 82 1.02 -21.47 9.40
N LYS A 83 2.02 -22.36 9.57
CA LYS A 83 2.85 -22.83 8.46
C LYS A 83 2.04 -23.56 7.38
N LYS A 84 1.07 -24.38 7.77
CA LYS A 84 0.15 -25.03 6.84
C LYS A 84 -0.70 -24.02 6.07
N LEU A 85 -1.23 -23.00 6.76
CA LEU A 85 -2.03 -21.95 6.12
C LEU A 85 -1.20 -21.10 5.15
N MET A 86 0.03 -20.75 5.53
CA MET A 86 0.97 -20.04 4.66
C MET A 86 1.21 -20.83 3.36
N ALA A 87 1.45 -22.14 3.45
CA ALA A 87 1.67 -22.97 2.26
C ALA A 87 0.45 -22.99 1.32
N ILE A 88 -0.76 -23.09 1.88
CA ILE A 88 -2.02 -23.03 1.11
C ILE A 88 -2.16 -21.66 0.43
N TYR A 89 -1.90 -20.57 1.16
CA TYR A 89 -1.97 -19.21 0.61
C TYR A 89 -1.00 -19.03 -0.56
N GLU A 90 0.26 -19.42 -0.37
CA GLU A 90 1.31 -19.31 -1.40
C GLU A 90 0.96 -20.08 -2.68
N GLU A 91 0.45 -21.31 -2.56
CA GLU A 91 0.04 -22.13 -3.69
C GLU A 91 -1.14 -21.50 -4.44
N ALA A 92 -2.17 -21.07 -3.71
CA ALA A 92 -3.35 -20.44 -4.29
C ALA A 92 -3.02 -19.11 -4.99
N MET A 93 -2.20 -18.25 -4.38
CA MET A 93 -1.79 -16.98 -4.98
C MET A 93 -1.03 -17.20 -6.29
N LYS A 94 -0.10 -18.16 -6.34
CA LYS A 94 0.63 -18.51 -7.57
C LYS A 94 -0.31 -19.01 -8.67
N ALA A 95 -1.28 -19.84 -8.32
CA ALA A 95 -2.28 -20.32 -9.26
C ALA A 95 -3.14 -19.17 -9.82
N MET A 96 -3.61 -18.25 -8.97
CA MET A 96 -4.44 -17.10 -9.38
C MET A 96 -3.67 -16.08 -10.23
N VAL A 97 -2.37 -15.88 -9.96
CA VAL A 97 -1.51 -15.06 -10.83
C VAL A 97 -1.38 -15.71 -12.20
N LYS A 98 -1.06 -17.01 -12.25
CA LYS A 98 -0.89 -17.76 -13.51
C LYS A 98 -2.16 -17.81 -14.34
N SER A 99 -3.33 -17.94 -13.71
CA SER A 99 -4.64 -17.98 -14.39
C SER A 99 -5.18 -16.60 -14.79
N GLY A 100 -4.52 -15.52 -14.35
CA GLY A 100 -5.00 -14.15 -14.51
C GLY A 100 -6.23 -13.80 -13.67
N GLU A 101 -6.67 -14.70 -12.78
CA GLU A 101 -7.81 -14.46 -11.89
C GLU A 101 -7.56 -13.31 -10.93
N LEU A 102 -6.33 -13.23 -10.40
CA LEU A 102 -5.95 -12.12 -9.53
C LEU A 102 -6.06 -10.77 -10.27
N PHE A 103 -5.70 -10.73 -11.56
CA PHE A 103 -5.77 -9.51 -12.35
C PHE A 103 -7.21 -9.06 -12.56
N ARG A 104 -8.10 -10.00 -12.89
CA ARG A 104 -9.54 -9.73 -13.01
C ARG A 104 -10.12 -9.24 -11.68
N LEU A 105 -9.69 -9.80 -10.55
CA LEU A 105 -10.14 -9.36 -9.23
C LEU A 105 -9.75 -7.89 -8.96
N TYR A 106 -8.51 -7.50 -9.25
CA TYR A 106 -8.06 -6.12 -9.07
C TYR A 106 -8.84 -5.12 -9.93
N GLN A 107 -9.20 -5.51 -11.15
CA GLN A 107 -10.05 -4.68 -12.02
C GLN A 107 -11.46 -4.43 -11.44
N THR A 108 -11.97 -5.31 -10.57
CA THR A 108 -13.30 -5.09 -9.94
C THR A 108 -13.34 -3.90 -8.97
N VAL A 109 -12.17 -3.43 -8.56
CA VAL A 109 -11.99 -2.29 -7.64
C VAL A 109 -11.17 -1.17 -8.29
N ASP A 110 -11.13 -1.12 -9.62
CA ASP A 110 -10.38 -0.14 -10.42
C ASP A 110 -8.88 -0.05 -10.07
N LEU A 111 -8.28 -1.18 -9.68
CA LEU A 111 -6.85 -1.31 -9.43
C LEU A 111 -6.17 -2.14 -10.51
N ASN A 112 -4.88 -1.90 -10.72
CA ASN A 112 -4.02 -2.67 -11.61
C ASN A 112 -2.70 -3.01 -10.90
N TYR A 113 -2.55 -4.23 -10.39
CA TYR A 113 -1.31 -4.60 -9.69
C TYR A 113 -0.09 -4.64 -10.61
N ARG A 114 -0.26 -4.74 -11.93
CA ARG A 114 0.88 -4.72 -12.86
C ARG A 114 1.55 -3.36 -12.87
N GLU A 115 0.78 -2.28 -12.82
CA GLU A 115 1.31 -0.92 -12.65
C GLU A 115 2.01 -0.76 -11.29
N ILE A 116 1.50 -1.40 -10.24
CA ILE A 116 2.12 -1.41 -8.90
C ILE A 116 3.47 -2.17 -8.93
N LEU A 117 3.54 -3.29 -9.66
CA LEU A 117 4.80 -4.00 -9.86
C LEU A 117 5.74 -3.19 -10.76
N ASP A 118 5.30 -2.69 -11.90
CA ASP A 118 6.12 -1.91 -12.84
C ASP A 118 6.67 -0.61 -12.22
N SER A 119 5.89 0.05 -11.37
CA SER A 119 6.35 1.21 -10.58
C SER A 119 7.29 0.84 -9.42
N SER A 120 7.32 -0.43 -9.00
CA SER A 120 8.37 -0.96 -8.11
C SER A 120 9.59 -1.49 -8.89
N VAL A 121 9.47 -1.74 -10.20
CA VAL A 121 10.55 -2.21 -11.10
C VAL A 121 11.39 -1.07 -11.71
N ALA A 122 11.42 0.12 -11.10
CA ALA A 122 12.61 0.98 -11.21
C ALA A 122 13.88 0.32 -10.60
N GLY A 123 13.77 -0.91 -10.07
CA GLY A 123 14.90 -1.81 -9.89
C GLY A 123 14.49 -3.28 -9.79
N LEU A 124 14.72 -4.03 -10.86
CA LEU A 124 14.89 -5.50 -10.94
C LEU A 124 13.66 -6.36 -11.31
N ILE A 125 13.54 -6.57 -12.62
CA ILE A 125 13.12 -7.81 -13.31
C ILE A 125 11.71 -8.34 -12.99
N TYR A 126 10.76 -7.97 -13.84
CA TYR A 126 9.72 -8.90 -14.28
C TYR A 126 9.69 -8.91 -15.82
N THR A 127 10.22 -9.97 -16.43
CA THR A 127 10.01 -10.27 -17.85
C THR A 127 8.66 -10.94 -18.00
N GLU A 128 7.78 -10.36 -18.83
CA GLU A 128 6.51 -10.97 -19.23
C GLU A 128 6.71 -12.44 -19.68
N PRO A 129 5.86 -13.39 -19.27
CA PRO A 129 5.79 -14.67 -19.96
C PRO A 129 5.24 -14.40 -21.37
N ALA A 130 6.02 -14.80 -22.38
CA ALA A 130 5.70 -14.67 -23.79
C ALA A 130 4.24 -15.05 -24.08
N GLN A 131 3.53 -14.15 -24.73
CA GLN A 131 2.20 -14.44 -25.27
C GLN A 131 2.34 -15.59 -26.27
N ALA A 132 1.72 -16.73 -25.95
CA ALA A 132 1.60 -17.84 -26.87
C ALA A 132 0.71 -17.40 -28.05
N GLN A 133 1.28 -17.41 -29.25
CA GLN A 133 0.57 -17.35 -30.52
C GLN A 133 -0.15 -18.67 -30.79
#